data_AF-A0A7W0P676-F1
#
_entry.id   AF-A0A7W0P676-F1
#
_cell.length_a   1.000
_cell.length_b   1.000
_cell.length_c   1.000
_cell.angle_alpha   90.00
_cell.angle_beta   90.00
_cell.angle_gamma   90.00
#
_symmetry.space_group_name_H-M   'P 1'
#
loop_
_entity.id
_entity.type
_entity.pdbx_description
1 polymer ?
#
loop_
_entity_poly.entity_id
_entity_poly.type
_entity_poly.pdbx_seq_one_letter_code
_entity_poly.pdbx_strand_id
1 'polypeptide(L)' 'MSWVEISPEARGADHILASHSLNPEALEAHLLLYRTLMFGSSGLSRAEREAIAVCVSAANDCHY' A
#
# COMPACT_ATOMS: atom_id res chain seq x y z
N MET A 1 -7.09 -17.00 -9.23
CA MET A 1 -7.80 -17.09 -7.95
C MET A 1 -7.24 -16.00 -7.05
N SER A 2 -7.90 -14.83 -7.03
CA SER A 2 -7.59 -13.79 -6.05
C SER A 2 -8.29 -14.17 -4.74
N TRP A 3 -7.55 -14.21 -3.63
CA TRP A 3 -8.10 -14.40 -2.28
C TRP A 3 -8.63 -13.08 -1.69
N VAL A 4 -8.53 -11.99 -2.46
CA VAL A 4 -9.02 -10.66 -2.11
C VAL A 4 -10.22 -10.31 -2.99
N GLU A 5 -11.29 -9.84 -2.35
CA GLU A 5 -12.44 -9.23 -3.03
C GLU A 5 -12.09 -7.83 -3.54
N ILE A 6 -12.53 -7.50 -4.76
CA ILE A 6 -12.15 -6.27 -5.46
C ILE A 6 -13.35 -5.66 -6.18
N SER A 7 -13.36 -4.35 -6.37
CA SER A 7 -14.30 -3.70 -7.29
C SER A 7 -13.91 -4.01 -8.75
N PRO A 8 -14.87 -4.00 -9.70
CA PRO A 8 -14.57 -4.22 -11.12
C PRO A 8 -13.51 -3.27 -11.68
N GLU A 9 -13.50 -2.02 -11.20
CA GLU A 9 -12.62 -0.93 -11.64
C GLU A 9 -11.17 -1.11 -11.17
N ALA A 10 -10.95 -1.87 -10.08
CA ALA A 10 -9.61 -2.10 -9.51
C ALA A 10 -8.86 -3.28 -10.14
N ARG A 11 -9.36 -3.83 -11.25
CA ARG A 11 -8.70 -4.92 -11.97
C ARG A 11 -7.32 -4.49 -12.47
N GLY A 12 -6.27 -5.16 -11.97
CA GLY A 12 -4.87 -4.87 -12.34
C GLY A 12 -4.12 -3.99 -11.34
N ALA A 13 -4.79 -3.51 -10.29
CA ALA A 13 -4.10 -2.96 -9.12
C ALA A 13 -3.45 -4.10 -8.29
N ASP A 14 -2.50 -3.74 -7.42
CA ASP A 14 -2.05 -4.66 -6.38
C ASP A 14 -3.20 -5.04 -5.43
N HIS A 15 -3.06 -6.16 -4.72
CA HIS A 15 -4.16 -6.67 -3.90
C HIS A 15 -4.53 -5.76 -2.72
N ILE A 16 -3.61 -4.93 -2.20
CA ILE A 16 -3.95 -4.00 -1.10
C ILE A 16 -4.88 -2.90 -1.61
N LEU A 17 -4.51 -2.24 -2.71
CA LEU A 17 -5.35 -1.22 -3.34
C LEU A 17 -6.66 -1.82 -3.85
N ALA A 18 -6.61 -3.03 -4.41
CA ALA A 18 -7.79 -3.71 -4.89
C ALA A 18 -8.73 -4.10 -3.73
N SER A 19 -8.22 -4.48 -2.56
CA SER A 19 -9.05 -4.69 -1.37
C SER A 19 -9.74 -3.39 -0.93
N HIS A 20 -9.00 -2.28 -0.90
CA HIS A 20 -9.55 -0.99 -0.51
C HIS A 20 -10.57 -0.44 -1.51
N SER A 21 -10.55 -0.87 -2.78
CA SER A 21 -11.51 -0.42 -3.80
C SER A 21 -12.99 -0.68 -3.47
N LEU A 22 -13.28 -1.62 -2.57
CA LEU A 22 -14.63 -1.87 -2.05
C LEU A 22 -15.18 -0.69 -1.22
N ASN A 23 -14.31 0.18 -0.73
CA ASN A 23 -14.65 1.43 -0.06
C ASN A 23 -13.79 2.58 -0.64
N PRO A 24 -14.35 3.39 -1.56
CA PRO A 24 -13.61 4.46 -2.22
C PRO A 24 -12.94 5.47 -1.28
N GLU A 25 -13.56 5.80 -0.15
CA GLU A 25 -12.98 6.71 0.84
C GLU A 25 -11.73 6.12 1.50
N ALA A 26 -11.76 4.82 1.82
CA ALA A 26 -10.60 4.11 2.35
C ALA A 26 -9.46 4.02 1.32
N LEU A 27 -9.78 3.75 0.06
CA LEU A 27 -8.80 3.74 -1.03
C LEU A 27 -8.11 5.10 -1.20
N GLU A 28 -8.89 6.18 -1.21
CA GLU A 28 -8.34 7.54 -1.33
C GLU A 28 -7.42 7.89 -0.15
N ALA A 29 -7.87 7.60 1.08
CA ALA A 29 -7.06 7.83 2.28
C ALA A 29 -5.76 7.02 2.27
N HIS A 30 -5.80 5.75 1.85
CA HIS A 30 -4.61 4.91 1.72
C HIS A 30 -3.64 5.50 0.69
N LEU A 31 -4.12 5.83 -0.51
CA LEU A 31 -3.28 6.38 -1.57
C LEU A 31 -2.61 7.69 -1.15
N LEU A 32 -3.34 8.57 -0.45
CA LEU A 32 -2.79 9.81 0.07
C LEU A 32 -1.64 9.53 1.06
N LEU A 33 -1.85 8.64 2.02
CA LEU A 33 -0.84 8.26 3.00
C LEU A 33 0.38 7.65 2.32
N TYR A 34 0.18 6.62 1.48
CA TYR A 34 1.24 5.92 0.78
C TYR A 34 2.10 6.87 -0.07
N ARG A 35 1.45 7.74 -0.87
CA ARG A 35 2.17 8.71 -1.70
C ARG A 35 2.95 9.72 -0.87
N THR A 36 2.36 10.21 0.22
CA THR A 36 3.01 11.16 1.12
C THR A 36 4.26 10.55 1.74
N LEU A 37 4.15 9.33 2.28
CA LEU A 37 5.26 8.66 2.93
C LEU A 37 6.35 8.24 1.95
N MET A 38 6.00 7.61 0.83
CA MET A 38 6.99 6.97 -0.05
C MET A 38 7.58 7.90 -1.11
N PHE A 39 6.82 8.91 -1.56
CA PHE A 39 7.19 9.78 -2.69
C PHE A 39 7.19 11.26 -2.34
N GLY A 40 6.62 11.66 -1.20
CA GLY A 40 6.64 13.04 -0.72
C GLY A 40 8.03 13.51 -0.29
N SER A 41 8.16 14.83 -0.11
CA SER A 41 9.35 15.46 0.46
C SER A 41 9.64 14.88 1.85
N SER A 42 10.87 14.47 2.07
CA SER A 42 11.31 13.86 3.32
C SER A 42 12.80 14.08 3.51
N GLY A 43 13.27 14.06 4.77
CA GLY A 43 14.68 13.97 5.09
C GLY A 43 15.29 12.59 4.79
N LEU A 44 14.45 11.61 4.45
CA LEU A 44 14.88 10.26 4.09
C LEU A 44 14.80 10.05 2.57
N SER A 45 15.81 9.35 2.05
CA SER A 45 15.79 8.82 0.69
C SER A 45 14.64 7.80 0.53
N ARG A 46 14.30 7.48 -0.71
CA ARG A 46 13.30 6.44 -0.98
C ARG A 46 13.78 5.06 -0.49
N ALA A 47 15.07 4.75 -0.67
CA ALA A 47 15.63 3.47 -0.24
C ALA A 47 15.55 3.28 1.28
N GLU A 48 15.80 4.33 2.07
CA GLU A 48 15.66 4.27 3.54
C GLU A 48 14.21 4.04 3.98
N ARG A 49 13.25 4.69 3.30
CA ARG A 49 11.82 4.49 3.56
C ARG A 49 11.37 3.06 3.26
N GLU A 50 11.78 2.51 2.13
CA GLU A 50 11.52 1.11 1.77
C GLU A 50 12.21 0.15 2.75
N ALA A 51 13.44 0.45 3.20
CA ALA A 51 14.13 -0.36 4.20
C ALA A 51 13.38 -0.40 5.54
N ILE A 52 12.83 0.73 5.99
CA ILE A 52 11.97 0.77 7.18
C ILE A 52 10.72 -0.11 6.96
N ALA A 53 10.07 0.01 5.79
CA ALA A 53 8.90 -0.80 5.48
C ALA A 53 9.21 -2.31 5.53
N VAL A 54 10.32 -2.74 4.90
CA VAL A 54 10.77 -4.14 4.93
C VAL A 54 11.09 -4.62 6.35
N CYS A 55 11.80 -3.82 7.14
CA CYS A 55 12.12 -4.15 8.53
C CYS A 55 10.85 -4.33 9.37
N VAL A 56 9.85 -3.45 9.23
CA VAL A 56 8.57 -3.56 9.95
C VAL A 56 7.77 -4.76 9.46
N SER A 57 7.70 -5.03 8.15
CA SER A 57 7.02 -6.21 7.61
C SER A 57 7.66 -7.51 8.11
N ALA A 58 8.99 -7.60 8.11
CA ALA A 58 9.73 -8.74 8.63
C ALA A 58 9.48 -8.94 10.13
N ALA A 59 9.43 -7.86 10.92
CA ALA A 59 9.12 -7.93 12.34
C ALA A 59 7.69 -8.42 12.64
N ASN A 60 6.78 -8.34 11.67
CA ASN A 60 5.39 -8.79 11.78
C ASN A 60 5.11 -10.10 11.01
N ASP A 61 6.14 -10.78 10.50
CA ASP A 61 5.99 -11.95 9.61
C ASP A 61 5.02 -11.69 8.44
N CYS A 62 4.96 -10.45 7.95
CA CYS A 62 4.09 -10.07 6.85
C CYS A 62 4.72 -10.51 5.52
N HIS A 63 4.19 -11.60 4.94
CA HIS A 63 4.69 -12.20 3.70
C HIS A 63 4.15 -11.58 2.41
N TYR A 64 3.08 -10.80 2.52
CA TYR A 64 2.56 -10.02 1.39
C TYR A 64 3.60 -8.98 0.98
#